data_AF-A0A538LIW0-F1
#
_entry.id   AF-A0A538LIW0-F1
#
_cell.length_a   1.000
_cell.length_b   1.000
_cell.length_c   1.000
_cell.angle_alpha   90.00
_cell.angle_beta   90.00
_cell.angle_gamma   90.00
#
_symmetry.space_group_name_H-M   'P 1'
#
loop_
_entity.id
_entity.type
_entity.pdbx_description
1 polymer ?
#
loop_
_entity_poly.entity_id
_entity_poly.type
_entity_poly.pdbx_seq_one_letter_code
_entity_poly.pdbx_strand_id
1 'polypeptide(L)'
;MTKAEEERWVAEMVGRMGRKAVAESVDLQRRAQTLAARYRLPPARSVRWVDNQQWRWGSCTPADGSVRISTRLAGLPGWVLDYVVVHELAHLEIPHHNRDFWAIVSRYPRSERARGYLMAKGMDDLDAPGDVEPPASAPTPSPRRRRGSDPGPAQGQLPW
;
A
#
# COMPACT_ATOMS: atom_id res chain seq x y z
N MET A 1 -1.80 -5.71 42.60
CA MET A 1 -2.57 -5.65 41.34
C MET A 1 -4.00 -5.32 41.70
N THR A 2 -4.57 -4.29 41.10
CA THR A 2 -5.97 -3.92 41.28
C THR A 2 -6.87 -4.80 40.41
N LYS A 3 -8.14 -4.93 40.79
CA LYS A 3 -9.14 -5.65 39.98
C LYS A 3 -9.25 -5.09 38.56
N ALA A 4 -9.12 -3.77 38.40
CA ALA A 4 -9.14 -3.11 37.09
C ALA A 4 -7.90 -3.44 36.23
N GLU A 5 -6.73 -3.59 36.84
CA GLU A 5 -5.53 -4.06 36.14
C GLU A 5 -5.71 -5.49 35.67
N GLU A 6 -6.22 -6.38 36.54
CA GLU A 6 -6.50 -7.78 36.21
C GLU A 6 -7.49 -7.90 35.05
N GLU A 7 -8.63 -7.20 35.11
CA GLU A 7 -9.63 -7.18 34.05
C GLU A 7 -9.05 -6.72 32.70
N ARG A 8 -8.18 -5.71 32.72
CA ARG A 8 -7.49 -5.22 31.52
C ARG A 8 -6.54 -6.27 30.93
N TRP A 9 -5.75 -6.94 31.77
CA TRP A 9 -4.84 -8.01 31.33
C TRP A 9 -5.59 -9.19 30.72
N VAL A 10 -6.70 -9.61 31.36
CA VAL A 10 -7.56 -10.68 30.83
C VAL A 10 -8.13 -10.28 29.47
N ALA A 11 -8.68 -9.06 29.33
CA ALA A 11 -9.23 -8.57 28.07
C ALA A 11 -8.15 -8.52 26.95
N GLU A 12 -6.93 -8.10 27.28
CA GLU A 12 -5.82 -8.10 26.33
C GLU A 12 -5.46 -9.52 25.87
N MET A 13 -5.33 -10.46 26.81
CA MET A 13 -5.01 -11.86 26.51
C MET A 13 -6.06 -12.51 25.63
N VAL A 14 -7.34 -12.37 25.98
CA VAL A 14 -8.47 -12.88 25.18
C VAL A 14 -8.44 -12.26 23.78
N GLY A 15 -8.21 -10.96 23.69
CA GLY A 15 -8.05 -10.28 22.39
C GLY A 15 -6.87 -10.82 21.57
N ARG A 16 -5.73 -11.10 22.20
CA ARG A 16 -4.55 -11.69 21.54
C ARG A 16 -4.85 -13.11 21.03
N MET A 17 -5.51 -13.93 21.83
CA MET A 17 -5.92 -15.28 21.43
C MET A 17 -6.90 -15.25 20.25
N GLY A 18 -7.90 -14.38 20.29
CA GLY A 18 -8.86 -14.21 19.19
C GLY A 18 -8.16 -13.81 17.88
N ARG A 19 -7.23 -12.85 17.93
CA ARG A 19 -6.43 -12.46 16.75
C ARG A 19 -5.57 -13.60 16.23
N LYS A 20 -4.96 -14.39 17.11
CA LYS A 20 -4.13 -15.54 16.73
C LYS A 20 -4.95 -16.60 16.00
N ALA A 21 -6.14 -16.94 16.51
CA ALA A 21 -7.04 -17.89 15.84
C ALA A 21 -7.45 -17.43 14.43
N VAL A 22 -7.77 -16.14 14.27
CA VAL A 22 -8.08 -15.59 12.93
C VAL A 22 -6.84 -15.60 12.04
N ALA A 23 -5.67 -15.24 12.57
CA ALA A 23 -4.41 -15.26 11.81
C ALA A 23 -4.10 -16.66 11.26
N GLU A 24 -4.23 -17.70 12.10
CA GLU A 24 -3.99 -19.10 11.71
C GLU A 24 -4.98 -19.60 10.63
N SER A 25 -6.17 -19.00 10.53
CA SER A 25 -7.12 -19.32 9.46
C SER A 25 -6.73 -18.74 8.08
N VAL A 26 -5.76 -17.81 8.04
CA VAL A 26 -5.32 -17.13 6.82
C VAL A 26 -3.94 -17.63 6.39
N ASP A 27 -3.89 -18.32 5.25
CA ASP A 27 -2.64 -18.69 4.57
C ASP A 27 -1.97 -17.45 3.96
N LEU A 28 -1.11 -16.79 4.75
CA LEU A 28 -0.38 -15.59 4.32
C LEU A 28 0.57 -15.86 3.17
N GLN A 29 1.22 -17.03 3.14
CA GLN A 29 2.20 -17.36 2.11
C GLN A 29 1.52 -17.44 0.74
N ARG A 30 0.42 -18.19 0.64
CA ARG A 30 -0.39 -18.29 -0.59
C ARG A 30 -0.97 -16.95 -0.99
N ARG A 31 -1.45 -16.17 -0.02
CA ARG A 31 -1.99 -14.83 -0.26
C ARG A 31 -0.93 -13.90 -0.86
N ALA A 32 0.27 -13.87 -0.29
CA ALA A 32 1.38 -13.07 -0.77
C ALA A 32 1.83 -13.51 -2.17
N GLN A 33 1.93 -14.82 -2.44
CA GLN A 33 2.24 -15.34 -3.78
C GLN A 33 1.21 -14.89 -4.82
N THR A 34 -0.08 -14.93 -4.47
CA THR A 34 -1.17 -14.47 -5.35
C THR A 34 -1.05 -12.98 -5.66
N LEU A 35 -0.77 -12.16 -4.65
CA LEU A 35 -0.58 -10.71 -4.80
C LEU A 35 0.67 -10.40 -5.63
N ALA A 36 1.78 -11.10 -5.37
CA ALA A 36 3.03 -10.92 -6.08
C ALA A 36 2.87 -11.20 -7.58
N ALA A 37 2.23 -12.31 -7.93
CA ALA A 37 1.92 -12.65 -9.31
C ALA A 37 0.98 -11.62 -9.96
N ARG A 38 -0.10 -11.25 -9.27
CA ARG A 38 -1.12 -10.32 -9.79
C ARG A 38 -0.59 -8.92 -10.05
N TYR A 39 0.27 -8.41 -9.17
CA TYR A 39 0.76 -7.03 -9.22
C TYR A 39 2.22 -6.90 -9.66
N ARG A 40 2.82 -8.01 -10.13
CA ARG A 40 4.21 -8.08 -10.62
C ARG A 40 5.20 -7.56 -9.58
N LEU A 41 5.12 -8.11 -8.36
CA LEU A 41 6.01 -7.81 -7.23
C LEU A 41 7.04 -8.93 -7.07
N PRO A 42 8.21 -8.65 -6.48
CA PRO A 42 9.16 -9.70 -6.12
C PRO A 42 8.50 -10.71 -5.15
N PRO A 43 8.65 -12.03 -5.38
CA PRO A 43 8.10 -13.02 -4.47
C PRO A 43 8.93 -13.09 -3.18
N ALA A 44 8.27 -13.09 -2.02
CA ALA A 44 8.92 -13.39 -0.75
C ALA A 44 9.24 -14.89 -0.63
N ARG A 45 10.38 -15.21 0.01
CA ARG A 45 10.75 -16.58 0.37
C ARG A 45 9.87 -17.12 1.49
N SER A 46 9.53 -16.28 2.47
CA SER A 46 8.62 -16.63 3.55
C SER A 46 7.77 -15.44 3.98
N VAL A 47 6.50 -15.70 4.30
CA VAL A 47 5.56 -14.72 4.83
C VAL A 47 4.84 -15.33 6.03
N ARG A 48 4.95 -14.69 7.20
CA ARG A 48 4.38 -15.24 8.44
C ARG A 48 3.74 -14.19 9.33
N TRP A 49 2.79 -14.65 10.15
CA TRP A 49 2.23 -13.88 11.24
C TRP A 49 3.22 -13.77 12.41
N VAL A 50 3.23 -12.62 13.06
CA VAL A 50 3.97 -12.37 14.31
C VAL A 50 3.15 -11.52 15.28
N ASP A 51 3.30 -11.75 16.57
CA ASP A 51 2.59 -11.06 17.65
C ASP A 51 3.40 -9.92 18.29
N ASN A 52 4.71 -9.91 18.05
CA ASN A 52 5.65 -8.98 18.64
C ASN A 52 5.91 -7.69 17.83
N GLN A 53 5.08 -7.41 16.81
CA GLN A 53 5.08 -6.15 16.06
C GLN A 53 4.18 -5.12 16.75
N GLN A 54 4.75 -4.34 17.68
CA GLN A 54 4.01 -3.40 18.51
C GLN A 54 3.68 -2.08 17.81
N TRP A 55 4.60 -1.60 16.96
CA TRP A 55 4.56 -0.26 16.36
C TRP A 55 4.39 -0.28 14.83
N ARG A 56 4.52 -1.46 14.24
CA ARG A 56 4.54 -1.66 12.79
C ARG A 56 3.46 -2.64 12.37
N TRP A 57 2.95 -2.48 11.15
CA TRP A 57 1.98 -3.40 10.57
C TRP A 57 2.65 -4.61 9.91
N GLY A 58 3.87 -4.42 9.39
CA GLY A 58 4.69 -5.45 8.81
C GLY A 58 6.17 -5.09 8.88
N SER A 59 7.00 -5.98 8.35
CA SER A 59 8.42 -5.73 8.06
C SER A 59 8.90 -6.76 7.04
N CYS A 60 9.91 -6.41 6.24
CA CYS A 60 10.65 -7.38 5.44
C CYS A 60 12.15 -7.33 5.71
N THR A 61 12.84 -8.44 5.40
CA THR A 61 14.29 -8.53 5.36
C THR A 61 14.70 -8.87 3.92
N PRO A 62 15.09 -7.89 3.09
CA PRO A 62 15.39 -8.14 1.69
C PRO A 62 16.49 -9.19 1.46
N ALA A 63 17.50 -9.23 2.34
CA ALA A 63 18.65 -10.13 2.24
C ALA A 63 18.27 -11.62 2.24
N ASP A 64 17.24 -12.01 3.00
CA ASP A 64 16.78 -13.40 3.08
C ASP A 64 15.37 -13.61 2.48
N GLY A 65 14.71 -12.53 2.03
CA GLY A 65 13.39 -12.55 1.43
C GLY A 65 12.26 -12.88 2.41
N SER A 66 12.47 -12.68 3.72
CA SER A 66 11.44 -12.91 4.73
C SER A 66 10.54 -11.69 4.93
N VAL A 67 9.25 -11.94 5.13
CA VAL A 67 8.22 -10.94 5.44
C VAL A 67 7.47 -11.36 6.71
N ARG A 68 7.29 -10.41 7.63
CA ARG A 68 6.57 -10.60 8.90
C ARG A 68 5.39 -9.66 8.94
N ILE A 69 4.19 -10.19 9.20
CA ILE A 69 2.96 -9.42 9.27
C ILE A 69 2.41 -9.47 10.71
N SER A 70 2.02 -8.32 11.25
CA SER A 70 1.47 -8.23 12.60
C SER A 70 0.11 -8.93 12.70
N THR A 71 -0.09 -9.79 13.69
CA THR A 71 -1.40 -10.41 14.01
C THR A 71 -2.49 -9.39 14.33
N ARG A 72 -2.13 -8.12 14.60
CA ARG A 72 -3.08 -7.01 14.71
C ARG A 72 -3.88 -6.76 13.43
N LEU A 73 -3.39 -7.21 12.27
CA LEU A 73 -4.11 -7.17 10.99
C LEU A 73 -5.13 -8.30 10.81
N ALA A 74 -5.07 -9.38 11.60
CA ALA A 74 -5.87 -10.58 11.36
C ALA A 74 -7.39 -10.31 11.35
N GLY A 75 -7.86 -9.37 12.17
CA GLY A 75 -9.27 -8.96 12.21
C GLY A 75 -9.63 -7.73 11.35
N LEU A 76 -8.68 -7.20 10.58
CA LEU A 76 -8.92 -6.04 9.72
C LEU A 76 -9.48 -6.49 8.36
N PRO A 77 -10.14 -5.58 7.62
CA PRO A 77 -10.67 -5.92 6.30
C PRO A 77 -9.57 -6.49 5.39
N GLY A 78 -9.88 -7.53 4.62
CA GLY A 78 -8.87 -8.24 3.82
C GLY A 78 -8.07 -7.34 2.87
N TRP A 79 -8.68 -6.27 2.35
CA TRP A 79 -7.99 -5.32 1.47
C TRP A 79 -6.95 -4.44 2.20
N VAL A 80 -7.07 -4.30 3.52
CA VAL A 80 -6.04 -3.66 4.35
C VAL A 80 -4.87 -4.60 4.55
N LEU A 81 -5.13 -5.88 4.81
CA LEU A 81 -4.09 -6.91 4.88
C LEU A 81 -3.34 -7.04 3.55
N ASP A 82 -4.05 -7.08 2.42
CA ASP A 82 -3.45 -7.13 1.09
C ASP A 82 -2.50 -5.95 0.86
N TYR A 83 -2.92 -4.74 1.26
CA TYR A 83 -2.09 -3.55 1.13
C TYR A 83 -0.79 -3.67 1.91
N VAL A 84 -0.83 -4.10 3.18
CA VAL A 84 0.38 -4.27 3.98
C VAL A 84 1.29 -5.35 3.36
N VAL A 85 0.72 -6.46 2.88
CA VAL A 85 1.52 -7.48 2.18
C VAL A 85 2.17 -6.91 0.92
N VAL A 86 1.44 -6.14 0.09
CA VAL A 86 2.01 -5.48 -1.10
C VAL A 86 3.12 -4.50 -0.72
N HIS A 87 2.95 -3.75 0.38
CA HIS A 87 3.94 -2.81 0.89
C HIS A 87 5.25 -3.53 1.27
N GLU A 88 5.16 -4.62 2.04
CA GLU A 88 6.35 -5.39 2.42
C GLU A 88 7.02 -6.08 1.24
N LEU A 89 6.24 -6.57 0.26
CA LEU A 89 6.80 -7.14 -0.97
C LEU A 89 7.53 -6.08 -1.79
N ALA A 90 7.01 -4.86 -1.89
CA ALA A 90 7.69 -3.76 -2.60
C ALA A 90 9.07 -3.46 -1.98
N HIS A 91 9.21 -3.57 -0.66
CA HIS A 91 10.50 -3.38 0.01
C HIS A 91 11.59 -4.40 -0.33
N LEU A 92 11.22 -5.57 -0.88
CA LEU A 92 12.21 -6.54 -1.38
C LEU A 92 12.96 -6.02 -2.63
N GLU A 93 12.40 -5.04 -3.33
CA GLU A 93 13.01 -4.40 -4.51
C GLU A 93 13.44 -2.96 -4.21
N ILE A 94 12.64 -2.20 -3.46
CA ILE A 94 12.89 -0.77 -3.17
C ILE A 94 12.88 -0.51 -1.65
N PRO A 95 14.06 -0.34 -1.02
CA PRO A 95 14.17 -0.24 0.45
C PRO A 95 13.51 1.00 1.07
N HIS A 96 13.38 2.09 0.32
CA HIS A 96 12.94 3.39 0.82
C HIS A 96 11.62 3.80 0.15
N HIS A 97 10.76 4.51 0.89
CA HIS A 97 9.45 5.02 0.42
C HIS A 97 9.56 6.20 -0.57
N ASN A 98 10.42 6.08 -1.58
CA ASN A 98 10.61 7.06 -2.63
C ASN A 98 9.53 6.94 -3.73
N ARG A 99 9.63 7.78 -4.76
CA ARG A 99 8.69 7.78 -5.90
C ARG A 99 8.54 6.40 -6.55
N ASP A 100 9.63 5.66 -6.71
CA ASP A 100 9.62 4.37 -7.39
C ASP A 100 8.94 3.31 -6.51
N PHE A 101 9.13 3.35 -5.19
CA PHE A 101 8.37 2.53 -4.24
C PHE A 101 6.86 2.76 -4.37
N TRP A 102 6.42 4.02 -4.38
CA TRP A 102 5.01 4.35 -4.50
C TRP A 102 4.42 3.99 -5.87
N ALA A 103 5.23 4.04 -6.94
CA ALA A 103 4.85 3.52 -8.25
C ALA A 103 4.61 1.99 -8.24
N ILE A 104 5.32 1.23 -7.40
CA ILE A 104 5.06 -0.21 -7.20
C ILE A 104 3.79 -0.42 -6.36
N VAL A 105 3.69 0.23 -5.20
CA VAL A 105 2.57 0.02 -4.26
C VAL A 105 1.23 0.43 -4.88
N SER A 106 1.20 1.50 -5.68
CA SER A 106 -0.01 1.97 -6.38
C SER A 106 -0.59 0.98 -7.39
N ARG A 107 0.16 -0.07 -7.79
CA ARG A 107 -0.39 -1.19 -8.59
C ARG A 107 -1.52 -1.92 -7.87
N TYR A 108 -1.56 -1.84 -6.54
CA TYR A 108 -2.70 -2.31 -5.75
C TYR A 108 -3.83 -1.26 -5.76
N PRO A 109 -5.02 -1.57 -6.33
CA PRO A 109 -6.07 -0.57 -6.59
C PRO A 109 -6.68 0.09 -5.34
N ARG A 110 -6.49 -0.49 -4.14
CA ARG A 110 -7.03 0.04 -2.88
C ARG A 110 -5.95 0.64 -1.97
N SER A 111 -4.77 0.94 -2.52
CA SER A 111 -3.62 1.45 -1.79
C SER A 111 -3.93 2.73 -1.00
N GLU A 112 -4.47 3.76 -1.64
CA GLU A 112 -4.83 5.02 -0.95
C GLU A 112 -5.86 4.82 0.17
N ARG A 113 -6.91 4.03 -0.11
CA ARG A 113 -7.95 3.70 0.88
C ARG A 113 -7.35 2.96 2.09
N ALA A 114 -6.39 2.05 1.86
CA ALA A 114 -5.74 1.29 2.92
C ALA A 114 -4.83 2.16 3.78
N ARG A 115 -4.09 3.09 3.17
CA ARG A 115 -3.33 4.11 3.90
C ARG A 115 -4.22 4.93 4.82
N GLY A 116 -5.31 5.50 4.28
CA GLY A 116 -6.27 6.26 5.08
C GLY A 116 -6.88 5.46 6.24
N TYR A 117 -7.19 4.17 6.02
CA TYR A 117 -7.69 3.29 7.07
C TYR A 117 -6.66 3.05 8.18
N LEU A 118 -5.40 2.81 7.81
CA LEU A 118 -4.33 2.52 8.76
C LEU A 118 -3.89 3.78 9.53
N MET A 119 -3.91 4.95 8.88
CA MET A 119 -3.73 6.24 9.54
C MET A 119 -4.80 6.48 10.62
N ALA A 120 -6.07 6.22 10.31
CA ALA A 120 -7.15 6.33 11.29
C ALA A 120 -7.04 5.32 12.45
N LYS A 121 -6.27 4.22 12.29
CA LYS A 121 -5.98 3.25 13.36
C LYS A 121 -4.79 3.65 14.25
N GLY A 122 -4.04 4.70 13.91
CA GLY A 122 -3.04 5.32 14.79
C GLY A 122 -1.77 4.49 15.01
N MET A 123 -1.20 3.89 13.96
CA MET A 123 0.12 3.21 14.02
C MET A 123 1.02 3.74 12.91
N ASP A 124 2.21 4.19 13.30
CA ASP A 124 3.02 5.24 12.65
C ASP A 124 3.99 4.79 11.54
N ASP A 125 3.67 3.74 10.80
CA ASP A 125 4.69 3.10 9.94
C ASP A 125 4.48 3.28 8.43
N LEU A 126 3.53 4.11 7.98
CA LEU A 126 3.23 4.23 6.54
C LEU A 126 3.69 5.52 5.87
N ASP A 127 3.89 6.60 6.63
CA ASP A 127 3.84 7.96 6.06
C ASP A 127 4.85 8.93 6.68
N ALA A 128 6.12 8.55 6.86
CA ALA A 128 7.15 9.58 6.87
C ALA A 128 7.39 9.99 5.40
N PRO A 129 6.95 11.18 4.94
CA PRO A 129 7.28 11.63 3.60
C PRO A 129 8.80 11.82 3.54
N GLY A 130 9.51 10.87 2.95
CA GLY A 130 10.86 11.12 2.46
C GLY A 130 10.73 12.03 1.25
N ASP A 131 10.85 13.34 1.47
CA ASP A 131 11.05 14.41 0.47
C ASP A 131 10.49 14.08 -0.93
N VAL A 132 9.18 13.83 -1.02
CA VAL A 132 8.52 13.70 -2.32
C VAL A 132 8.19 15.11 -2.77
N GLU A 133 9.04 15.65 -3.64
CA GLU A 133 8.72 16.86 -4.39
C GLU A 133 7.35 16.66 -5.08
N PRO A 134 6.39 17.59 -4.93
CA PRO A 134 5.07 17.44 -5.53
C PRO A 134 5.19 17.27 -7.05
N PRO A 135 4.32 16.48 -7.71
CA PRO A 135 4.32 16.41 -9.16
C PRO A 135 4.18 17.83 -9.71
N ALA A 136 5.09 18.19 -10.62
CA ALA A 136 5.07 19.49 -11.27
C ALA A 136 3.65 19.76 -11.78
N SER A 137 3.08 20.89 -11.35
CA SER A 137 1.77 21.38 -11.79
C SER A 137 1.66 21.23 -13.30
N ALA A 138 0.57 20.60 -13.76
CA ALA A 138 0.30 20.43 -15.18
C ALA A 138 0.55 21.76 -15.92
N PRO A 139 1.22 21.74 -17.09
CA PRO A 139 1.52 22.96 -17.81
C PRO A 139 0.21 23.71 -18.08
N THR A 140 0.13 24.93 -17.56
CA THR A 140 -0.95 25.86 -17.84
C THR A 140 -1.13 25.92 -19.36
N PRO A 141 -2.35 25.65 -19.90
CA PRO A 141 -2.54 25.73 -21.34
C PRO A 141 -2.23 27.17 -21.78
N SER A 142 -1.20 27.29 -22.62
CA SER A 142 -0.82 28.57 -23.22
C SER A 142 -2.03 29.17 -23.94
N PRO A 143 -2.27 30.49 -23.84
CA PRO A 143 -3.39 31.13 -24.53
C PRO A 143 -3.22 30.89 -26.03
N ARG A 144 -4.21 30.22 -26.65
CA ARG A 144 -4.29 30.04 -28.11
C ARG A 144 -4.10 31.40 -28.77
N ARG A 145 -2.99 31.59 -29.50
CA ARG A 145 -2.85 32.71 -30.43
C ARG A 145 -4.03 32.63 -31.40
N ARG A 146 -4.85 33.69 -31.43
CA ARG A 146 -5.85 33.90 -32.49
C ARG A 146 -5.07 33.93 -33.80
N ARG A 147 -5.31 32.93 -34.65
CA ARG A 147 -4.75 32.86 -36.00
C ARG A 147 -5.39 34.02 -36.77
N GLY A 148 -4.55 34.93 -37.25
CA GLY A 148 -4.98 36.07 -38.06
C GLY A 148 -5.67 35.59 -39.33
N SER A 149 -6.68 36.36 -39.73
CA SER A 149 -7.34 36.26 -41.02
C SER A 149 -6.33 36.50 -42.13
N ASP A 150 -6.19 35.55 -43.05
CA ASP A 150 -5.64 35.81 -44.38
C ASP A 150 -6.73 35.55 -45.43
N PRO A 151 -6.79 36.35 -46.50
CA PRO A 151 -7.87 36.33 -47.48
C PRO A 151 -7.66 35.19 -48.48
N GLY A 152 -8.73 34.48 -48.82
CA GLY A 152 -8.71 33.44 -49.85
C GLY A 152 -8.64 34.01 -51.27
N PRO A 153 -8.32 33.15 -52.23
CA PRO A 153 -9.03 33.22 -53.50
C PRO A 153 -9.64 31.88 -53.93
N ALA A 154 -10.85 32.03 -54.46
CA ALA A 154 -11.47 31.37 -55.61
C ALA A 154 -11.27 29.85 -55.85
N GLN A 155 -12.38 29.14 -55.64
CA GLN A 155 -13.09 28.25 -56.60
C GLN A 155 -12.27 27.32 -57.49
N GLY A 156 -12.53 26.00 -57.35
CA GLY A 156 -12.18 24.99 -58.35
C GLY A 156 -12.78 23.62 -58.02
N GLN A 157 -13.75 23.19 -58.83
CA GLN A 157 -14.50 21.93 -58.77
C GLN A 157 -13.61 20.66 -58.75
N LEU A 158 -14.08 19.63 -58.03
CA LEU A 158 -13.83 18.21 -58.32
C LEU A 158 -15.09 17.61 -59.01
N PRO A 159 -14.91 16.58 -59.85
CA PRO A 159 -15.56 15.29 -59.55
C PRO A 159 -14.52 14.16 -59.71
N TRP A 160 -14.49 13.07 -58.93
CA TRP A 160 -15.51 12.31 -58.20
C TRP A 160 -14.84 11.64 -56.98
#